data_AF-F2AMI1-F1
#
_entry.id   AF-F2AMI1-F1
#
_cell.length_a   1.000
_cell.length_b   1.000
_cell.length_c   1.000
_cell.angle_alpha   90.00
_cell.angle_beta   90.00
_cell.angle_gamma   90.00
#
_symmetry.space_group_name_H-M   'P 1'
#
loop_
_entity.id
_entity.type
_entity.pdbx_description
1 polymer ?
#
loop_
_entity_poly.entity_id
_entity_poly.type
_entity_poly.pdbx_seq_one_letter_code
_entity_poly.pdbx_strand_id
1 'polypeptide(L)'
;MPPRQLLRALEGDWRGTCQTWFEPGKLADESDVSGSIEPMLEGRFLRHVYQSQIQGRPRHGEEWIAFNEVTENFEISWVDDFHMSGAIMISRGPLTVPEGSSNRSAAFEVFGHYDVGKDHPRWGWKTRYAYEGESGLVITAYNVTPDGEEAKAIETVYQRKS
;
A
#
# COMPACT_ATOMS: atom_id res chain seq x y z
N MET A 1 11.20 3.54 14.37
CA MET A 1 9.93 3.44 15.14
C MET A 1 9.51 1.96 15.23
N PRO A 2 9.08 1.42 16.39
CA PRO A 2 8.62 0.02 16.51
C PRO A 2 7.31 -0.24 15.72
N PRO A 3 7.02 -1.49 15.29
CA PRO A 3 5.85 -1.81 14.46
C PRO A 3 4.50 -1.40 15.04
N ARG A 4 4.24 -1.67 16.33
CA ARG A 4 2.99 -1.25 16.99
C ARG A 4 2.85 0.29 17.04
N GLN A 5 3.96 1.00 17.20
CA GLN A 5 3.93 2.46 17.18
C GLN A 5 3.68 2.98 15.76
N LEU A 6 4.24 2.31 14.74
CA LEU A 6 3.97 2.62 13.34
C LEU A 6 2.50 2.43 12.99
N LEU A 7 1.88 1.31 13.36
CA LEU A 7 0.45 1.09 13.10
C LEU A 7 -0.40 2.23 13.69
N ARG A 8 -0.16 2.62 14.94
CA ARG A 8 -0.85 3.77 15.55
C ARG A 8 -0.58 5.08 14.83
N ALA A 9 0.63 5.27 14.33
CA ALA A 9 1.01 6.46 13.58
C ALA A 9 0.40 6.53 12.18
N LEU A 10 -0.19 5.45 11.65
CA LEU A 10 -0.93 5.44 10.39
C LEU A 10 -2.41 5.79 10.58
N GLU A 11 -2.96 5.66 11.79
CA GLU A 11 -4.37 5.92 12.07
C GLU A 11 -4.77 7.36 11.70
N GLY A 12 -5.96 7.52 11.09
CA GLY A 12 -6.57 8.81 10.80
C GLY A 12 -7.12 8.93 9.38
N ASP A 13 -7.64 10.12 9.07
CA ASP A 13 -8.11 10.47 7.74
C ASP A 13 -7.00 11.10 6.90
N TRP A 14 -6.97 10.75 5.63
CA TRP A 14 -5.91 11.07 4.69
C TRP A 14 -6.48 11.62 3.38
N ARG A 15 -5.76 12.56 2.77
CA ARG A 15 -6.04 13.09 1.43
C ARG A 15 -4.75 13.36 0.69
N GLY A 16 -4.78 13.27 -0.63
CA GLY A 16 -3.64 13.64 -1.46
C GLY A 16 -3.83 13.21 -2.90
N THR A 17 -2.76 12.78 -3.54
CA THR A 17 -2.76 12.40 -4.96
C THR A 17 -2.38 10.93 -5.15
N CYS A 18 -3.00 10.30 -6.14
CA CYS A 18 -2.69 8.96 -6.61
C CYS A 18 -2.24 9.04 -8.07
N GLN A 19 -1.00 8.64 -8.33
CA GLN A 19 -0.42 8.55 -9.65
C GLN A 19 -0.37 7.08 -10.10
N THR A 20 -0.65 6.84 -11.38
CA THR A 20 -0.67 5.50 -11.97
C THR A 20 0.21 5.44 -13.22
N TRP A 21 0.94 4.33 -13.37
CA TRP A 21 1.79 4.01 -14.51
C TRP A 21 1.36 2.68 -15.12
N PHE A 22 1.02 2.69 -16.42
CA PHE A 22 0.79 1.46 -17.20
C PHE A 22 2.06 0.96 -17.91
N GLU A 23 3.02 1.86 -18.12
CA GLU A 23 4.31 1.60 -18.74
C GLU A 23 5.42 2.12 -17.81
N PRO A 24 6.56 1.43 -17.70
CA PRO A 24 7.68 1.89 -16.88
C PRO A 24 8.10 3.33 -17.21
N GLY A 25 8.10 4.20 -16.20
CA GLY A 25 8.59 5.59 -16.32
C GLY A 25 7.66 6.57 -17.02
N LYS A 26 6.48 6.15 -17.49
CA LYS A 26 5.52 7.01 -18.19
C LYS A 26 4.23 7.16 -17.39
N LEU A 27 4.06 8.33 -16.78
CA LEU A 27 2.86 8.64 -16.01
C LEU A 27 1.63 8.57 -16.92
N ALA A 28 0.65 7.77 -16.52
CA ALA A 28 -0.55 7.52 -17.33
C ALA A 28 -1.79 8.26 -16.80
N ASP A 29 -1.90 8.40 -15.48
CA ASP A 29 -3.01 9.07 -14.82
C ASP A 29 -2.57 9.65 -13.48
N GLU A 30 -3.22 10.75 -13.07
CA GLU A 30 -3.09 11.35 -11.75
C GLU A 30 -4.47 11.83 -11.30
N SER A 31 -4.82 11.51 -10.06
CA SER A 31 -6.12 11.85 -9.50
C SER A 31 -6.04 12.15 -8.00
N ASP A 32 -7.02 12.91 -7.50
CA ASP A 32 -7.18 13.06 -6.06
C ASP A 32 -7.54 11.71 -5.42
N VAL A 33 -7.05 11.50 -4.21
CA VAL A 33 -7.35 10.31 -3.41
C VAL A 33 -7.69 10.73 -1.98
N SER A 34 -8.68 10.08 -1.41
CA SER A 34 -8.99 10.16 0.02
C SER A 34 -9.01 8.78 0.62
N GLY A 35 -8.41 8.64 1.79
CA GLY A 35 -8.39 7.39 2.55
C GLY A 35 -8.70 7.60 4.02
N SER A 36 -9.15 6.55 4.68
CA SER A 36 -9.26 6.49 6.14
C SER A 36 -8.60 5.22 6.63
N ILE A 37 -7.75 5.35 7.65
CA ILE A 37 -7.04 4.24 8.29
C ILE A 37 -7.55 4.15 9.72
N GLU A 38 -8.38 3.16 9.99
CA GLU A 38 -9.05 3.00 11.28
C GLU A 38 -8.50 1.80 12.06
N PRO A 39 -8.29 1.92 13.38
CA PRO A 39 -7.89 0.79 14.21
C PRO A 39 -9.05 -0.18 14.40
N MET A 40 -8.80 -1.45 14.13
CA MET A 40 -9.72 -2.56 14.33
C MET A 40 -9.25 -3.47 15.45
N LEU A 41 -10.19 -4.09 16.17
CA LEU A 41 -9.91 -5.04 17.25
C LEU A 41 -8.89 -4.47 18.26
N GLU A 42 -9.18 -3.29 18.81
CA GLU A 42 -8.33 -2.59 19.80
C GLU A 42 -6.94 -2.20 19.25
N GLY A 43 -6.85 -1.91 17.95
CA GLY A 43 -5.62 -1.48 17.29
C GLY A 43 -4.63 -2.62 16.99
N ARG A 44 -5.11 -3.88 17.02
CA ARG A 44 -4.32 -5.04 16.55
C ARG A 44 -4.24 -5.11 15.03
N PHE A 45 -5.25 -4.56 14.36
CA PHE A 45 -5.34 -4.46 12.91
C PHE A 45 -5.66 -3.02 12.55
N LEU A 46 -5.29 -2.62 11.34
CA LEU A 46 -5.81 -1.40 10.72
C LEU A 46 -6.67 -1.79 9.54
N ARG A 47 -7.74 -1.04 9.32
CA ARG A 47 -8.53 -1.08 8.09
C ARG A 47 -8.30 0.22 7.34
N HIS A 48 -7.64 0.14 6.19
CA HIS A 48 -7.44 1.26 5.28
C HIS A 48 -8.46 1.17 4.16
N VAL A 49 -9.39 2.13 4.07
CA VAL A 49 -10.32 2.25 2.95
C VAL A 49 -9.95 3.50 2.16
N TYR A 50 -9.93 3.40 0.83
CA TYR A 50 -9.62 4.54 -0.02
C TYR A 50 -10.51 4.61 -1.25
N GLN A 51 -10.65 5.82 -1.77
CA GLN A 51 -11.34 6.11 -3.02
C GLN A 51 -10.53 7.13 -3.85
N SER A 52 -10.54 6.93 -5.15
CA SER A 52 -9.86 7.78 -6.13
C SER A 52 -10.52 7.63 -7.50
N GLN A 53 -9.86 8.08 -8.55
CA GLN A 53 -10.26 7.85 -9.93
C GLN A 53 -9.09 7.32 -10.74
N ILE A 54 -9.40 6.59 -11.80
CA ILE A 54 -8.44 6.22 -12.83
C ILE A 54 -9.05 6.49 -14.20
N GLN A 55 -8.42 7.36 -14.99
CA GLN A 55 -8.95 7.81 -16.29
C GLN A 55 -10.42 8.28 -16.21
N GLY A 56 -10.76 9.02 -15.15
CA GLY A 56 -12.10 9.55 -14.89
C GLY A 56 -13.15 8.53 -14.40
N ARG A 57 -12.76 7.27 -14.14
CA ARG A 57 -13.65 6.25 -13.56
C ARG A 57 -13.39 6.13 -12.06
N PRO A 58 -14.44 6.04 -11.21
CA PRO A 58 -14.25 5.79 -9.78
C PRO A 58 -13.47 4.50 -9.53
N ARG A 59 -12.59 4.54 -8.53
CA ARG A 59 -11.80 3.41 -8.03
C ARG A 59 -11.88 3.38 -6.51
N HIS A 60 -12.12 2.22 -5.93
CA HIS A 60 -12.18 1.98 -4.49
C HIS A 60 -11.34 0.77 -4.11
N GLY A 61 -10.72 0.83 -2.94
CA GLY A 61 -10.02 -0.32 -2.38
C GLY A 61 -10.02 -0.33 -0.87
N GLU A 62 -9.72 -1.50 -0.32
CA GLU A 62 -9.63 -1.75 1.11
C GLU A 62 -8.45 -2.67 1.41
N GLU A 63 -7.74 -2.35 2.48
CA GLU A 63 -6.65 -3.15 3.02
C GLU A 63 -6.88 -3.41 4.51
N TRP A 64 -6.63 -4.64 4.94
CA TRP A 64 -6.40 -4.95 6.35
C TRP A 64 -4.92 -5.10 6.58
N ILE A 65 -4.38 -4.38 7.56
CA ILE A 65 -2.95 -4.33 7.85
C ILE A 65 -2.73 -4.82 9.27
N ALA A 66 -1.81 -5.77 9.45
CA ALA A 66 -1.40 -6.28 10.75
C ALA A 66 0.12 -6.38 10.84
N PHE A 67 0.63 -6.45 12.07
CA PHE A 67 1.98 -6.90 12.33
C PHE A 67 1.94 -8.19 13.14
N ASN A 68 2.43 -9.28 12.57
CA ASN A 68 2.51 -10.59 13.20
C ASN A 68 3.80 -10.68 14.03
N GLU A 69 3.67 -10.56 15.35
CA GLU A 69 4.80 -10.56 16.30
C GLU A 69 5.55 -11.89 16.37
N VAL A 70 4.97 -13.00 15.92
CA VAL A 70 5.62 -14.31 15.92
C VAL A 70 6.56 -14.44 14.73
N THR A 71 6.15 -13.93 13.57
CA THR A 71 6.95 -14.02 12.32
C THR A 71 7.73 -12.75 12.02
N GLU A 72 7.50 -11.69 12.79
CA GLU A 72 8.08 -10.36 12.61
C GLU A 72 7.78 -9.72 11.24
N ASN A 73 6.62 -10.04 10.66
CA ASN A 73 6.18 -9.50 9.37
C ASN A 73 4.93 -8.64 9.51
N PHE A 74 4.86 -7.60 8.69
CA PHE A 74 3.58 -7.04 8.28
C PHE A 74 2.86 -8.03 7.38
N GLU A 75 1.54 -8.12 7.56
CA GLU A 75 0.64 -8.92 6.75
C GLU A 75 -0.50 -8.02 6.27
N ILE A 76 -0.81 -8.12 4.97
CA ILE A 76 -1.87 -7.33 4.35
C ILE A 76 -2.79 -8.24 3.54
N SER A 77 -4.10 -8.07 3.73
CA SER A 77 -5.09 -8.50 2.73
C SER A 77 -5.60 -7.28 1.98
N TRP A 78 -5.51 -7.30 0.67
CA TRP A 78 -5.93 -6.20 -0.20
C TRP A 78 -7.01 -6.65 -1.18
N VAL A 79 -8.03 -5.79 -1.34
CA VAL A 79 -9.10 -5.89 -2.33
C VAL A 79 -9.29 -4.53 -3.00
N ASP A 80 -9.64 -4.52 -4.28
CA ASP A 80 -10.10 -3.32 -4.97
C ASP A 80 -11.09 -3.66 -6.11
N ASP A 81 -11.77 -2.64 -6.62
CA ASP A 81 -12.75 -2.76 -7.71
C ASP A 81 -12.14 -2.62 -9.11
N PHE A 82 -10.81 -2.61 -9.22
CA PHE A 82 -10.09 -2.34 -10.48
C PHE A 82 -9.09 -3.43 -10.86
N HIS A 83 -8.10 -3.71 -10.04
CA HIS A 83 -7.04 -4.68 -10.33
C HIS A 83 -7.47 -6.11 -10.00
N MET A 84 -8.20 -6.29 -8.90
CA MET A 84 -8.28 -7.59 -8.24
C MET A 84 -9.27 -8.56 -8.88
N SER A 85 -10.19 -8.12 -9.74
CA SER A 85 -11.16 -9.00 -10.45
C SER A 85 -11.88 -10.02 -9.54
N GLY A 86 -12.16 -9.65 -8.29
CA GLY A 86 -12.79 -10.51 -7.28
C GLY A 86 -11.85 -11.39 -6.46
N ALA A 87 -10.53 -11.32 -6.71
CA ALA A 87 -9.52 -11.96 -5.88
C ALA A 87 -9.18 -11.12 -4.64
N ILE A 88 -8.56 -11.77 -3.65
CA ILE A 88 -7.98 -11.12 -2.47
C ILE A 88 -6.48 -11.35 -2.53
N MET A 89 -5.69 -10.28 -2.49
CA MET A 89 -4.24 -10.41 -2.45
C MET A 89 -3.78 -10.47 -1.00
N ILE A 90 -3.03 -11.52 -0.66
CA ILE A 90 -2.31 -11.60 0.61
C ILE A 90 -0.84 -11.26 0.37
N SER A 91 -0.33 -10.31 1.13
CA SER A 91 1.05 -9.84 1.05
C SER A 91 1.69 -9.87 2.42
N ARG A 92 3.01 -10.10 2.47
CA ARG A 92 3.78 -10.05 3.72
C ARG A 92 5.18 -9.52 3.53
N GLY A 93 5.77 -8.97 4.58
CA GLY A 93 7.18 -8.62 4.61
C GLY A 93 7.61 -7.89 5.88
N PRO A 94 8.92 -7.75 6.10
CA PRO A 94 9.45 -7.23 7.36
C PRO A 94 9.31 -5.70 7.44
N LEU A 95 9.47 -5.17 8.66
CA LEU A 95 9.75 -3.75 8.84
C LEU A 95 11.06 -3.40 8.09
N THR A 96 11.06 -2.31 7.35
CA THR A 96 12.27 -1.78 6.72
C THR A 96 12.76 -0.57 7.51
N VAL A 97 14.07 -0.45 7.71
CA VAL A 97 14.67 0.75 8.29
C VAL A 97 15.49 1.41 7.19
N PRO A 98 14.92 2.38 6.44
CA PRO A 98 15.67 3.15 5.46
C PRO A 98 16.91 3.80 6.10
N GLU A 99 18.01 3.89 5.36
CA GLU A 99 19.15 4.70 5.78
C GLU A 99 18.71 6.15 6.01
N GLY A 100 19.15 6.74 7.13
CA GLY A 100 18.75 8.10 7.52
C GLY A 100 17.40 8.21 8.24
N SER A 101 16.73 7.09 8.56
CA SER A 101 15.47 7.10 9.32
C SER A 101 15.62 7.78 10.68
N SER A 102 14.68 8.68 10.99
CA SER A 102 14.58 9.30 12.31
C SER A 102 13.73 8.43 13.25
N ASN A 103 13.69 8.78 14.53
CA ASN A 103 12.71 8.15 15.46
C ASN A 103 11.24 8.46 15.11
N ARG A 104 10.98 9.40 14.17
CA ARG A 104 9.65 9.82 13.72
C ARG A 104 9.23 9.24 12.36
N SER A 105 10.12 8.54 11.66
CA SER A 105 9.81 7.88 10.39
C SER A 105 10.02 6.37 10.46
N ALA A 106 9.32 5.65 9.59
CA ALA A 106 9.50 4.22 9.36
C ALA A 106 8.86 3.82 8.04
N ALA A 107 9.34 2.71 7.47
CA ALA A 107 8.74 2.12 6.30
C ALA A 107 8.62 0.61 6.44
N PHE A 108 7.73 -0.01 5.69
CA PHE A 108 7.73 -1.46 5.51
C PHE A 108 7.34 -1.81 4.09
N GLU A 109 7.77 -2.99 3.67
CA GLU A 109 7.48 -3.52 2.35
C GLU A 109 6.79 -4.86 2.50
N VAL A 110 5.72 -5.07 1.75
CA VAL A 110 5.04 -6.36 1.65
C VAL A 110 5.04 -6.84 0.21
N PHE A 111 5.13 -8.15 0.03
CA PHE A 111 5.10 -8.79 -1.27
C PHE A 111 4.00 -9.85 -1.32
N GLY A 112 3.17 -9.77 -2.35
CA GLY A 112 2.10 -10.70 -2.67
C GLY A 112 2.14 -11.07 -4.15
N HIS A 113 1.15 -11.84 -4.59
CA HIS A 113 1.02 -12.25 -6.00
C HIS A 113 -0.41 -12.10 -6.47
N TYR A 114 -0.60 -11.88 -7.76
CA TYR A 114 -1.91 -11.84 -8.41
C TYR A 114 -1.90 -12.56 -9.75
N ASP A 115 -3.09 -12.89 -10.24
CA ASP A 115 -3.29 -13.61 -11.48
C ASP A 115 -3.52 -12.60 -12.61
N VAL A 116 -2.74 -12.72 -13.70
CA VAL A 116 -2.86 -11.86 -14.88
C VAL A 116 -3.74 -12.48 -15.98
N GLY A 117 -4.03 -13.77 -15.87
CA GLY A 117 -4.83 -14.50 -16.86
C GLY A 117 -4.75 -16.01 -16.63
N LYS A 118 -5.65 -16.74 -17.29
CA LYS A 118 -5.63 -18.21 -17.26
C LYS A 118 -4.36 -18.73 -17.94
N ASP A 119 -3.71 -19.72 -17.34
CA ASP A 119 -2.49 -20.37 -17.85
C ASP A 119 -1.25 -19.45 -17.94
N HIS A 120 -1.31 -18.25 -17.35
CA HIS A 120 -0.15 -17.36 -17.20
C HIS A 120 0.50 -17.52 -15.82
N PRO A 121 1.84 -17.40 -15.71
CA PRO A 121 2.49 -17.34 -14.41
C PRO A 121 1.96 -16.13 -13.62
N ARG A 122 1.86 -16.29 -12.30
CA ARG A 122 1.45 -15.21 -11.41
C ARG A 122 2.50 -14.11 -11.42
N TRP A 123 2.03 -12.87 -11.36
CA TRP A 123 2.89 -11.71 -11.18
C TRP A 123 2.98 -11.38 -9.70
N GLY A 124 4.12 -10.81 -9.31
CA GLY A 124 4.30 -10.27 -7.98
C GLY A 124 3.75 -8.86 -7.88
N TRP A 125 3.36 -8.49 -6.67
CA TRP A 125 2.95 -7.14 -6.31
C TRP A 125 3.67 -6.74 -5.03
N LYS A 126 4.60 -5.79 -5.14
CA LYS A 126 5.34 -5.26 -4.00
C LYS A 126 4.75 -3.92 -3.61
N THR A 127 4.41 -3.72 -2.35
CA THR A 127 3.92 -2.43 -1.84
C THR A 127 4.80 -1.95 -0.70
N ARG A 128 5.30 -0.72 -0.83
CA ARG A 128 6.06 -0.02 0.20
C ARG A 128 5.18 1.04 0.85
N TYR A 129 5.10 1.02 2.16
CA TYR A 129 4.45 2.05 2.98
C TYR A 129 5.53 2.82 3.69
N ALA A 130 5.60 4.13 3.48
CA ALA A 130 6.61 5.01 4.06
C ALA A 130 5.96 6.15 4.80
N TYR A 131 6.06 6.09 6.13
CA TYR A 131 5.55 7.12 7.03
C TYR A 131 6.67 8.07 7.42
N GLU A 132 6.48 9.36 7.14
CA GLU A 132 7.49 10.42 7.33
C GLU A 132 7.01 11.48 8.34
N GLY A 133 6.22 11.07 9.33
CA GLY A 133 5.74 11.94 10.40
C GLY A 133 4.78 13.01 9.87
N GLU A 134 5.15 14.28 10.07
CA GLU A 134 4.38 15.44 9.60
C GLU A 134 4.32 15.52 8.06
N SER A 135 5.26 14.89 7.35
CA SER A 135 5.28 14.88 5.89
C SER A 135 4.28 13.90 5.29
N GLY A 136 3.62 13.09 6.11
CA GLY A 136 2.54 12.20 5.71
C GLY A 136 2.97 10.76 5.41
N LEU A 137 2.22 10.11 4.53
CA LEU A 137 2.36 8.69 4.18
C LEU A 137 2.46 8.54 2.67
N VAL A 138 3.52 7.88 2.19
CA VAL A 138 3.66 7.51 0.78
C VAL A 138 3.49 6.00 0.65
N ILE A 139 2.55 5.57 -0.20
CA ILE A 139 2.31 4.17 -0.53
C ILE A 139 2.69 3.97 -1.99
N THR A 140 3.74 3.19 -2.25
CA THR A 140 4.21 2.92 -3.62
C THR A 140 4.09 1.44 -3.92
N ALA A 141 3.41 1.10 -5.01
CA ALA A 141 3.26 -0.28 -5.47
C ALA A 141 3.97 -0.54 -6.79
N TYR A 142 4.50 -1.74 -6.94
CA TYR A 142 5.26 -2.21 -8.09
C TYR A 142 4.68 -3.53 -8.60
N ASN A 143 4.50 -3.61 -9.92
CA ASN A 143 4.40 -4.88 -10.61
C ASN A 143 5.76 -5.56 -10.61
N VAL A 144 5.78 -6.86 -10.35
CA VAL A 144 6.99 -7.68 -10.41
C VAL A 144 6.75 -8.82 -11.38
N THR A 145 7.53 -8.89 -12.45
CA THR A 145 7.41 -9.96 -13.44
C THR A 145 7.80 -11.31 -12.81
N PRO A 146 7.43 -12.46 -13.41
CA PRO A 146 7.88 -13.78 -12.94
C PRO A 146 9.41 -13.91 -12.87
N ASP A 147 10.13 -13.15 -13.68
CA ASP A 147 11.60 -13.11 -13.70
C ASP A 147 12.18 -12.13 -12.65
N GLY A 148 11.33 -11.43 -11.90
CA GLY A 148 11.71 -10.55 -10.80
C GLY A 148 11.92 -9.08 -11.18
N GLU A 149 11.59 -8.68 -12.41
CA GLU A 149 11.74 -7.28 -12.84
C GLU A 149 10.63 -6.42 -12.25
N GLU A 150 11.00 -5.30 -11.63
CA GLU A 150 10.06 -4.39 -10.98
C GLU A 150 9.72 -3.18 -11.86
N ALA A 151 8.43 -2.87 -11.96
CA ALA A 151 7.92 -1.68 -12.61
C ALA A 151 6.93 -0.97 -11.68
N LYS A 152 7.18 0.32 -11.40
CA LYS A 152 6.28 1.15 -10.60
C LYS A 152 4.89 1.16 -11.25
N ALA A 153 3.86 0.90 -10.45
CA ALA A 153 2.48 0.80 -10.91
C ALA A 153 1.62 1.93 -10.33
N ILE A 154 1.70 2.14 -9.01
CA ILE A 154 0.88 3.13 -8.29
C ILE A 154 1.75 3.85 -7.27
N GLU A 155 1.48 5.14 -7.07
CA GLU A 155 1.98 5.90 -5.93
C GLU A 155 0.88 6.78 -5.37
N THR A 156 0.60 6.59 -4.09
CA THR A 156 -0.30 7.44 -3.33
C THR A 156 0.51 8.27 -2.35
N VAL A 157 0.43 9.59 -2.47
CA VAL A 157 1.05 10.54 -1.54
C VAL A 157 -0.05 11.14 -0.69
N TYR A 158 -0.12 10.72 0.57
CA TYR A 158 -1.10 11.18 1.53
C TYR A 158 -0.54 12.23 2.49
N GLN A 159 -1.38 13.23 2.75
CA GLN A 159 -1.27 14.15 3.87
C GLN A 159 -2.41 13.90 4.84
N ARG A 160 -2.13 14.09 6.14
CA ARG A 160 -3.20 14.00 7.15
C ARG A 160 -4.23 15.07 6.89
N LYS A 161 -5.50 14.68 6.94
CA LYS A 161 -6.60 15.64 6.91
C LYS A 161 -6.59 16.40 8.25
N SER A 162 -6.48 17.73 8.16
CA SER A 162 -6.58 18.65 9.30
C SER A 162 -7.95 18.60 9.95
#